data_AF-A0A9W6A0T9-F1
#
_entry.id   AF-A0A9W6A0T9-F1
#
_cell.length_a   1.000
_cell.length_b   1.000
_cell.length_c   1.000
_cell.angle_alpha   90.00
_cell.angle_beta   90.00
_cell.angle_gamma   90.00
#
_symmetry.space_group_name_H-M   'P 1'
#
loop_
_entity.id
_entity.type
_entity.pdbx_description
1 polymer ?
#
loop_
_entity_poly.entity_id
_entity_poly.type
_entity_poly.pdbx_seq_one_letter_code
_entity_poly.pdbx_strand_id
1 'polypeptide(L)'
;MTTALTKAARLKPEVRLGQAISEFQADCSSLEKATLRSFQAAGIPPGIRDVMQLTAEINRSAGLQGRCFGSRLTNILQAVQEFAALGDIVLGASQSLLACGIWALVRMSLLSIVKYSAYFEQLSAMLMAVGRSAPRYQLMGAVYPKSQRLRTSMLEYFITVVQLCHHVIKLSRKTAFGQWASTMTTPLKGYQSDLELWAAAIKEEVNLLMVQQLSLEAEDNSWFRSQVTKRFESQSYARKLKARQRVLDACSTYDYEQDWKRIRKLGTTTMLETSAVYANWKAQQSPQGLQSRTLVCSGKLGSGKSVILANMVDDLNLDVGRKPVVAYFFCQHDSTQSLAPKTVIGSLARQLLQSENDFDVARDFLGDKRSLEVDEILSLLKHLLPTQFEAVFILDGLMHCDAEARQVILTSLQEIQNLIKLSLCVSVRPEPADSLQELKQLSNQQFLPVEDNKPDIDAFINAELERCLESGKLVINDPALILEIRDSLSQGAQGMFLWAALQIEALCLERTDADMREAIASLPRDLSALYTMILKKSRLSDVTYQSKILDLVAIACRPLTTEEMREALSVVPWETTWDPARRLNDIHATLGCCGSLLTVDEESSSIRVVHHSVKKIIIRPHRRRA
;
A
#
# COMPACT_ATOMS: atom_id res chain seq x y z
N MET A 1 -25.55 -12.53 -20.61
CA MET A 1 -26.27 -12.76 -19.33
C MET A 1 -27.08 -14.08 -19.27
N THR A 2 -26.86 -15.11 -20.10
CA THR A 2 -27.85 -16.23 -20.18
C THR A 2 -27.30 -17.63 -20.49
N THR A 3 -26.09 -17.97 -20.06
CA THR A 3 -25.60 -19.37 -20.16
C THR A 3 -24.98 -19.95 -18.88
N ALA A 4 -24.67 -19.12 -17.87
CA ALA A 4 -24.22 -19.60 -16.55
C ALA A 4 -25.38 -19.84 -15.55
N LEU A 5 -26.56 -19.28 -15.82
CA LEU A 5 -27.71 -19.28 -14.88
C LEU A 5 -28.62 -20.51 -14.98
N THR A 6 -28.49 -21.37 -15.99
CA THR A 6 -29.51 -22.41 -16.29
C THR A 6 -29.15 -23.84 -15.86
N LYS A 7 -27.99 -24.08 -15.22
CA LYS A 7 -27.68 -25.39 -14.58
C LYS A 7 -27.34 -25.34 -13.08
N ALA A 8 -27.26 -24.15 -12.47
CA ALA A 8 -26.71 -23.96 -11.12
C ALA A 8 -27.73 -23.98 -9.96
N ALA A 9 -29.03 -24.18 -10.23
CA ALA A 9 -30.11 -23.86 -9.29
C ALA A 9 -30.49 -24.92 -8.23
N ARG A 10 -29.61 -25.84 -7.80
CA ARG A 10 -29.98 -26.86 -6.78
C ARG A 10 -29.04 -27.03 -5.58
N LEU A 11 -27.86 -26.42 -5.57
CA LEU A 11 -26.89 -26.61 -4.48
C LEU A 11 -26.77 -25.36 -3.61
N LYS A 12 -26.69 -25.56 -2.30
CA LYS A 12 -26.44 -24.48 -1.33
C LYS A 12 -25.09 -23.81 -1.62
N PRO A 13 -24.91 -22.50 -1.40
CA PRO A 13 -23.66 -21.79 -1.66
C PRO A 13 -22.41 -22.43 -1.05
N GLU A 14 -22.52 -23.00 0.15
CA GLU A 14 -21.43 -23.69 0.85
C GLU A 14 -20.99 -24.95 0.09
N VAL A 15 -21.95 -25.68 -0.50
CA VAL A 15 -21.67 -26.88 -1.29
C VAL A 15 -20.98 -26.52 -2.61
N ARG A 16 -21.40 -25.42 -3.24
CA ARG A 16 -20.73 -24.93 -4.46
C ARG A 16 -19.32 -24.43 -4.20
N LEU A 17 -19.08 -23.77 -3.06
CA LEU A 17 -17.72 -23.39 -2.66
C LEU A 17 -16.84 -24.62 -2.44
N GLY A 18 -17.35 -25.63 -1.73
CA GLY A 18 -16.66 -26.91 -1.58
C GLY A 18 -16.37 -27.60 -2.92
N GLN A 19 -17.33 -27.57 -3.85
CA GLN A 19 -17.16 -28.09 -5.21
C GLN A 19 -16.07 -27.33 -5.97
N ALA A 20 -16.08 -26.00 -5.96
CA ALA A 20 -15.07 -25.19 -6.64
C ALA A 20 -13.65 -25.46 -6.10
N ILE A 21 -13.50 -25.61 -4.79
CA ILE A 21 -12.23 -25.99 -4.16
C ILE A 21 -11.82 -27.40 -4.59
N SER A 22 -12.76 -28.35 -4.63
CA SER A 22 -12.49 -29.72 -5.06
C SER A 22 -12.05 -29.80 -6.52
N GLU A 23 -12.70 -29.04 -7.42
CA GLU A 23 -12.33 -28.93 -8.83
C GLU A 23 -10.93 -28.32 -9.01
N PHE A 24 -10.59 -27.30 -8.23
CA PHE A 24 -9.23 -26.76 -8.20
C PHE A 24 -8.22 -27.81 -7.73
N GLN A 25 -8.50 -28.48 -6.62
CA GLN A 25 -7.64 -29.50 -6.05
C GLN A 25 -7.43 -30.68 -7.00
N ALA A 26 -8.45 -31.09 -7.77
CA ALA A 26 -8.33 -32.19 -8.73
C ALA A 26 -7.19 -31.93 -9.71
N ASP A 27 -7.11 -30.69 -10.20
CA ASP A 27 -6.09 -30.25 -11.14
C ASP A 27 -4.73 -30.00 -10.48
N CYS A 28 -4.61 -29.81 -9.15
CA CYS A 28 -3.32 -29.62 -8.48
C CYS A 28 -2.32 -30.78 -8.65
N SER A 29 -1.04 -30.45 -8.79
CA SER A 29 0.09 -31.39 -8.69
C SER A 29 0.17 -32.01 -7.29
N SER A 30 0.94 -33.08 -7.13
CA SER A 30 1.14 -33.74 -5.84
C SER A 30 1.76 -32.82 -4.78
N LEU A 31 2.69 -31.95 -5.18
CA LEU A 31 3.32 -30.97 -4.30
C LEU A 31 2.34 -29.88 -3.85
N GLU A 32 1.57 -29.30 -4.78
CA GLU A 32 0.54 -28.29 -4.45
C GLU A 32 -0.56 -28.87 -3.56
N LYS A 33 -0.95 -30.14 -3.80
CA LYS A 33 -1.87 -30.87 -2.92
C LYS A 33 -1.31 -31.02 -1.51
N ALA A 34 -0.01 -31.29 -1.38
CA ALA A 34 0.65 -31.40 -0.08
C ALA A 34 0.68 -30.05 0.66
N THR A 35 1.01 -28.95 -0.05
CA THR A 35 0.98 -27.59 0.51
C THR A 35 -0.43 -27.19 0.95
N LEU A 36 -1.44 -27.44 0.12
CA LEU A 36 -2.81 -27.11 0.46
C LEU A 36 -3.31 -27.91 1.67
N ARG A 37 -2.93 -29.20 1.76
CA ARG A 37 -3.22 -30.03 2.94
C ARG A 37 -2.46 -29.57 4.18
N SER A 38 -1.24 -29.06 4.08
CA SER A 38 -0.50 -28.56 5.25
C SER A 38 -1.14 -27.30 5.83
N PHE A 39 -1.60 -26.37 4.98
CA PHE A 39 -2.33 -25.18 5.43
C PHE A 39 -3.71 -25.53 6.01
N GLN A 40 -4.42 -26.48 5.41
CA GLN A 40 -5.69 -26.97 5.95
C GLN A 40 -5.48 -27.70 7.30
N ALA A 41 -4.46 -28.54 7.41
CA ALA A 41 -4.17 -29.29 8.63
C ALA A 41 -3.68 -28.40 9.78
N ALA A 42 -3.01 -27.29 9.48
CA ALA A 42 -2.60 -26.32 10.50
C ALA A 42 -3.81 -25.67 11.19
N GLY A 43 -4.92 -25.47 10.46
CA GLY A 43 -6.17 -24.93 11.01
C GLY A 43 -6.08 -23.50 11.56
N ILE A 44 -4.93 -22.84 11.44
CA ILE A 44 -4.70 -21.48 11.92
C ILE A 44 -5.05 -20.51 10.79
N PRO A 45 -6.04 -19.61 10.98
CA PRO A 45 -6.36 -18.61 9.97
C PRO A 45 -5.15 -17.67 9.77
N PRO A 46 -4.88 -17.25 8.52
CA PRO A 46 -3.84 -16.28 8.24
C PRO A 46 -4.08 -14.99 9.03
N GLY A 47 -3.01 -14.38 9.53
CA GLY A 47 -3.00 -13.06 10.12
C GLY A 47 -2.58 -11.98 9.12
N ILE A 48 -2.64 -10.71 9.55
CA ILE A 48 -2.19 -9.56 8.73
C ILE A 48 -0.72 -9.69 8.29
N ARG A 49 0.12 -10.35 9.09
CA ARG A 49 1.52 -10.63 8.75
C ARG A 49 1.66 -11.57 7.56
N ASP A 50 0.76 -12.54 7.40
CA ASP A 50 0.80 -13.47 6.26
C ASP A 50 0.50 -12.75 4.94
N VAL A 51 -0.34 -11.69 4.98
CA VAL A 51 -0.54 -10.78 3.85
C VAL A 51 0.77 -10.09 3.50
N MET A 52 1.42 -9.44 4.47
CA MET A 52 2.68 -8.73 4.23
C MET A 52 3.80 -9.67 3.75
N GLN A 53 3.85 -10.89 4.29
CA GLN A 53 4.82 -11.89 3.86
C GLN A 53 4.56 -12.33 2.41
N LEU A 54 3.31 -12.61 2.04
CA LEU A 54 2.96 -12.97 0.67
C LEU A 54 3.25 -11.83 -0.32
N THR A 55 2.94 -10.58 0.04
CA THR A 55 3.28 -9.43 -0.82
C THR A 55 4.78 -9.29 -1.02
N ALA A 56 5.57 -9.50 0.03
CA ALA A 56 7.03 -9.47 -0.03
C ALA A 56 7.59 -10.62 -0.88
N GLU A 57 7.04 -11.84 -0.77
CA GLU A 57 7.44 -12.99 -1.60
C GLU A 57 7.13 -12.78 -3.08
N ILE A 58 5.98 -12.20 -3.40
CA ILE A 58 5.61 -11.83 -4.77
C ILE A 58 6.57 -10.77 -5.30
N ASN A 59 6.85 -9.73 -4.51
CA ASN A 59 7.81 -8.69 -4.88
C ASN A 59 9.21 -9.26 -5.10
N ARG A 60 9.67 -10.19 -4.27
CA ARG A 60 10.98 -10.85 -4.43
C ARG A 60 11.02 -11.73 -5.69
N SER A 61 9.92 -12.40 -6.01
CA SER A 61 9.80 -13.26 -7.19
C SER A 61 9.70 -12.45 -8.49
N ALA A 62 9.04 -11.30 -8.45
CA ALA A 62 8.91 -10.37 -9.58
C ALA A 62 10.11 -9.41 -9.73
N GLY A 63 10.83 -9.15 -8.63
CA GLY A 63 11.86 -8.12 -8.52
C GLY A 63 13.06 -8.28 -9.45
N LEU A 64 13.24 -9.47 -10.03
CA LEU A 64 14.21 -9.70 -11.12
C LEU A 64 13.93 -8.84 -12.37
N GLN A 65 12.76 -8.19 -12.45
CA GLN A 65 12.35 -7.28 -13.55
C GLN A 65 12.06 -5.84 -13.08
N GLY A 66 12.43 -5.46 -11.86
CA GLY A 66 12.23 -4.10 -11.34
C GLY A 66 10.79 -3.69 -11.01
N ARG A 67 9.82 -4.62 -11.08
CA ARG A 67 8.38 -4.33 -10.84
C ARG A 67 7.93 -4.75 -9.44
N CYS A 68 7.15 -3.90 -8.77
CA CYS A 68 6.56 -4.18 -7.46
C CYS A 68 5.04 -4.39 -7.57
N PHE A 69 4.62 -5.64 -7.59
CA PHE A 69 3.21 -6.03 -7.73
C PHE A 69 2.51 -6.34 -6.40
N GLY A 70 3.26 -6.69 -5.35
CA GLY A 70 2.69 -7.12 -4.07
C GLY A 70 1.76 -6.06 -3.46
N SER A 71 2.12 -4.79 -3.57
CA SER A 71 1.32 -3.66 -3.07
C SER A 71 -0.07 -3.56 -3.74
N ARG A 72 -0.19 -3.90 -5.03
CA ARG A 72 -1.46 -3.96 -5.76
C ARG A 72 -2.40 -5.04 -5.22
N LEU A 73 -1.85 -6.07 -4.60
CA LEU A 73 -2.57 -7.25 -4.13
C LEU A 73 -2.99 -7.15 -2.66
N THR A 74 -2.46 -6.19 -1.90
CA THR A 74 -2.67 -6.12 -0.45
C THR A 74 -4.15 -6.09 -0.07
N ASN A 75 -4.97 -5.27 -0.72
CA ASN A 75 -6.38 -5.11 -0.33
C ASN A 75 -7.21 -6.39 -0.56
N ILE A 76 -6.97 -7.09 -1.68
CA ILE A 76 -7.67 -8.36 -1.94
C ILE A 76 -7.17 -9.47 -1.01
N LEU A 77 -5.87 -9.51 -0.71
CA LEU A 77 -5.30 -10.48 0.23
C LEU A 77 -5.83 -10.26 1.65
N GLN A 78 -5.98 -9.01 2.10
CA GLN A 78 -6.64 -8.67 3.35
C GLN A 78 -8.08 -9.17 3.39
N ALA A 79 -8.86 -8.99 2.31
CA ALA A 79 -10.23 -9.48 2.26
C ALA A 79 -10.31 -11.01 2.37
N VAL A 80 -9.38 -11.74 1.74
CA VAL A 80 -9.28 -13.21 1.87
C VAL A 80 -8.88 -13.61 3.30
N GLN A 81 -7.94 -12.88 3.90
CA GLN A 81 -7.48 -13.09 5.27
C GLN A 81 -8.61 -12.88 6.29
N GLU A 82 -9.34 -11.77 6.19
CA GLU A 82 -10.48 -11.45 7.05
C GLU A 82 -11.59 -12.51 6.92
N PHE A 83 -11.86 -13.00 5.70
CA PHE A 83 -12.79 -14.09 5.49
C PHE A 83 -12.34 -15.40 6.16
N ALA A 84 -11.05 -15.72 6.09
CA ALA A 84 -10.50 -16.87 6.78
C ALA A 84 -10.65 -16.76 8.30
N ALA A 85 -10.40 -15.57 8.86
CA ALA A 85 -10.62 -15.31 10.28
C ALA A 85 -12.10 -15.43 10.70
N LEU A 86 -13.05 -15.08 9.82
CA LEU A 86 -14.49 -15.27 10.06
C LEU A 86 -14.89 -16.76 10.07
N GLY A 87 -14.26 -17.57 9.21
CA GLY A 87 -14.48 -19.01 9.11
C GLY A 87 -14.23 -19.76 10.41
N ASP A 88 -13.17 -19.39 11.12
CA ASP A 88 -12.76 -20.03 12.36
C ASP A 88 -13.73 -19.77 13.53
N ILE A 89 -14.34 -18.59 13.54
CA ILE A 89 -14.98 -18.06 14.75
C ILE A 89 -16.51 -18.11 14.69
N VAL A 90 -17.11 -18.02 13.49
CA VAL A 90 -18.56 -17.91 13.31
C VAL A 90 -19.19 -19.18 12.72
N LEU A 91 -18.41 -19.99 12.00
CA LEU A 91 -18.94 -20.97 11.05
C LEU A 91 -18.61 -22.43 11.39
N GLY A 92 -17.81 -22.66 12.45
CA GLY A 92 -17.40 -23.98 12.91
C GLY A 92 -16.18 -24.54 12.17
N ALA A 93 -15.55 -25.57 12.74
CA ALA A 93 -14.26 -26.10 12.30
C ALA A 93 -14.22 -26.48 10.80
N SER A 94 -15.32 -26.96 10.21
CA SER A 94 -15.37 -27.36 8.80
C SER A 94 -15.30 -26.18 7.83
N GLN A 95 -15.83 -25.00 8.18
CA GLN A 95 -15.78 -23.81 7.34
C GLN A 95 -14.46 -23.03 7.52
N SER A 96 -13.84 -23.12 8.72
CA SER A 96 -12.46 -22.67 8.96
C SER A 96 -11.48 -23.35 7.99
N LEU A 97 -11.56 -24.67 7.85
CA LEU A 97 -10.73 -25.45 6.91
C LEU A 97 -10.92 -25.03 5.44
N LEU A 98 -12.15 -24.70 5.03
CA LEU A 98 -12.43 -24.20 3.69
C LEU A 98 -11.81 -22.82 3.47
N ALA A 99 -11.92 -21.93 4.45
CA ALA A 99 -11.44 -20.56 4.33
C ALA A 99 -9.90 -20.47 4.38
N CYS A 100 -9.24 -21.28 5.23
CA CYS A 100 -7.79 -21.50 5.19
C CYS A 100 -7.33 -22.13 3.86
N GLY A 101 -8.17 -23.01 3.27
CA GLY A 101 -7.95 -23.57 1.93
C GLY A 101 -7.95 -22.50 0.84
N ILE A 102 -8.84 -21.51 0.91
CA ILE A 102 -8.89 -20.39 -0.05
C ILE A 102 -7.62 -19.55 0.04
N TRP A 103 -7.14 -19.24 1.25
CA TRP A 103 -5.87 -18.53 1.43
C TRP A 103 -4.70 -19.25 0.74
N ALA A 104 -4.55 -20.55 1.00
CA ALA A 104 -3.51 -21.37 0.39
C ALA A 104 -3.63 -21.37 -1.15
N LEU A 105 -4.85 -21.49 -1.66
CA LEU A 105 -5.17 -21.52 -3.08
C LEU A 105 -4.83 -20.19 -3.78
N VAL A 106 -5.18 -19.05 -3.18
CA VAL A 106 -4.83 -17.72 -3.67
C VAL A 106 -3.31 -17.53 -3.68
N ARG A 107 -2.64 -17.88 -2.56
CA ARG A 107 -1.18 -17.82 -2.41
C ARG A 107 -0.48 -18.62 -3.51
N MET A 108 -0.85 -19.89 -3.70
CA MET A 108 -0.25 -20.74 -4.73
C MET A 108 -0.50 -20.21 -6.14
N SER A 109 -1.70 -19.72 -6.42
CA SER A 109 -2.06 -19.20 -7.75
C SER A 109 -1.23 -17.98 -8.12
N LEU A 110 -1.07 -17.04 -7.19
CA LEU A 110 -0.26 -15.83 -7.39
C LEU A 110 1.23 -16.15 -7.55
N LEU A 111 1.80 -17.01 -6.69
CA LEU A 111 3.21 -17.40 -6.78
C LEU A 111 3.52 -18.25 -8.02
N SER A 112 2.53 -18.95 -8.58
CA SER A 112 2.71 -19.72 -9.81
C SER A 112 2.75 -18.85 -11.06
N ILE A 113 2.01 -17.74 -11.06
CA ILE A 113 1.86 -16.87 -12.23
C ILE A 113 2.80 -15.67 -12.22
N VAL A 114 3.37 -15.30 -11.07
CA VAL A 114 4.26 -14.12 -10.92
C VAL A 114 5.44 -14.10 -11.90
N LYS A 115 5.88 -15.29 -12.36
CA LYS A 115 6.96 -15.43 -13.35
C LYS A 115 6.58 -15.00 -14.76
N TYR A 116 5.28 -14.83 -15.05
CA TYR A 116 4.75 -14.46 -16.36
C TYR A 116 4.32 -12.98 -16.36
N SER A 117 5.29 -12.10 -16.60
CA SER A 117 5.19 -10.65 -16.37
C SER A 117 4.01 -9.96 -17.05
N ALA A 118 3.79 -10.21 -18.35
CA ALA A 118 2.75 -9.53 -19.13
C ALA A 118 1.33 -9.86 -18.63
N TYR A 119 1.05 -11.13 -18.30
CA TYR A 119 -0.24 -11.53 -17.76
C TYR A 119 -0.38 -11.08 -16.29
N PHE A 120 0.69 -11.19 -15.50
CA PHE A 120 0.65 -10.78 -14.10
C PHE A 120 0.44 -9.28 -13.93
N GLU A 121 0.96 -8.45 -14.84
CA GLU A 121 0.64 -7.01 -14.90
C GLU A 121 -0.88 -6.79 -14.98
N GLN A 122 -1.56 -7.44 -15.94
CA GLN A 122 -3.00 -7.33 -16.13
C GLN A 122 -3.79 -7.87 -14.93
N LEU A 123 -3.40 -9.04 -14.41
CA LEU A 123 -4.02 -9.66 -13.25
C LEU A 123 -3.86 -8.76 -12.01
N SER A 124 -2.67 -8.22 -11.76
CA SER A 124 -2.40 -7.35 -10.61
C SER A 124 -3.19 -6.04 -10.68
N ALA A 125 -3.31 -5.44 -11.86
CA ALA A 125 -4.10 -4.23 -12.07
C ALA A 125 -5.60 -4.49 -11.84
N MET A 126 -6.13 -5.62 -12.33
CA MET A 126 -7.51 -6.02 -12.09
C MET A 126 -7.76 -6.31 -10.59
N LEU A 127 -6.87 -7.07 -9.94
CA LEU A 127 -7.00 -7.39 -8.52
C LEU A 127 -6.87 -6.15 -7.62
N MET A 128 -6.06 -5.15 -8.02
CA MET A 128 -6.04 -3.84 -7.35
C MET A 128 -7.38 -3.13 -7.48
N ALA A 129 -7.94 -3.09 -8.71
CA ALA A 129 -9.22 -2.44 -8.96
C ALA A 129 -10.35 -3.07 -8.12
N VAL A 130 -10.46 -4.40 -8.13
CA VAL A 130 -11.40 -5.16 -7.30
C VAL A 130 -11.11 -4.98 -5.80
N GLY A 131 -9.84 -4.95 -5.43
CA GLY A 131 -9.36 -4.75 -4.05
C GLY A 131 -9.89 -3.46 -3.40
N ARG A 132 -10.15 -2.41 -4.20
CA ARG A 132 -10.74 -1.14 -3.69
C ARG A 132 -12.15 -1.33 -3.13
N SER A 133 -12.94 -2.20 -3.76
CA SER A 133 -14.29 -2.54 -3.33
C SER A 133 -14.37 -3.78 -2.44
N ALA A 134 -13.25 -4.49 -2.24
CA ALA A 134 -13.24 -5.77 -1.55
C ALA A 134 -13.85 -5.67 -0.13
N PRO A 135 -14.58 -6.71 0.33
CA PRO A 135 -15.40 -6.66 1.53
C PRO A 135 -14.57 -6.71 2.82
N ARG A 136 -13.85 -5.62 3.13
CA ARG A 136 -12.99 -5.45 4.31
C ARG A 136 -13.74 -4.87 5.49
N TYR A 137 -14.82 -5.53 5.88
CA TYR A 137 -15.68 -5.06 6.94
C TYR A 137 -15.24 -5.70 8.26
N GLN A 138 -14.43 -4.98 9.04
CA GLN A 138 -13.92 -5.48 10.33
C GLN A 138 -15.03 -5.85 11.33
N LEU A 139 -16.23 -5.26 11.19
CA LEU A 139 -17.42 -5.58 11.97
C LEU A 139 -18.32 -6.65 11.32
N MET A 140 -17.92 -7.22 10.18
CA MET A 140 -18.70 -8.22 9.45
C MET A 140 -19.00 -9.43 10.30
N GLY A 141 -18.08 -9.85 11.19
CA GLY A 141 -18.32 -10.96 12.10
C GLY A 141 -19.54 -10.78 13.02
N ALA A 142 -19.91 -9.54 13.35
CA ALA A 142 -21.08 -9.27 14.20
C ALA A 142 -22.42 -9.37 13.45
N VAL A 143 -22.42 -9.09 12.14
CA VAL A 143 -23.63 -9.05 11.30
C VAL A 143 -23.78 -10.28 10.40
N TYR A 144 -22.67 -10.95 10.08
CA TYR A 144 -22.60 -12.13 9.21
C TYR A 144 -23.52 -13.28 9.65
N PRO A 145 -23.58 -13.70 10.93
CA PRO A 145 -24.50 -14.76 11.34
C PRO A 145 -25.99 -14.35 11.27
N LYS A 146 -26.28 -13.04 11.23
CA LYS A 146 -27.65 -12.51 11.28
C LYS A 146 -28.31 -12.42 9.90
N SER A 147 -27.56 -12.24 8.82
CA SER A 147 -28.10 -12.10 7.46
C SER A 147 -27.75 -13.28 6.57
N GLN A 148 -28.78 -13.93 6.01
CA GLN A 148 -28.61 -14.95 4.98
C GLN A 148 -28.14 -14.37 3.64
N ARG A 149 -28.55 -13.14 3.32
CA ARG A 149 -28.14 -12.45 2.09
C ARG A 149 -26.64 -12.16 2.10
N LEU A 150 -26.14 -11.62 3.22
CA LEU A 150 -24.71 -11.35 3.42
C LEU A 150 -23.86 -12.61 3.25
N ARG A 151 -24.25 -13.71 3.90
CA ARG A 151 -23.58 -15.02 3.78
C ARG A 151 -23.54 -15.51 2.34
N THR A 152 -24.66 -15.40 1.64
CA THR A 152 -24.76 -15.85 0.24
C THR A 152 -23.84 -15.02 -0.65
N SER A 153 -23.92 -13.69 -0.60
CA SER A 153 -23.09 -12.80 -1.41
C SER A 153 -21.59 -12.97 -1.14
N MET A 154 -21.20 -13.20 0.12
CA MET A 154 -19.80 -13.48 0.46
C MET A 154 -19.31 -14.82 -0.10
N LEU A 155 -20.10 -15.89 0.03
CA LEU A 155 -19.73 -17.19 -0.54
C LEU A 155 -19.61 -17.10 -2.06
N GLU A 156 -20.50 -16.37 -2.73
CA GLU A 156 -20.41 -16.13 -4.19
C GLU A 156 -19.17 -15.33 -4.58
N TYR A 157 -18.81 -14.31 -3.81
CA TYR A 157 -17.57 -13.57 -3.99
C TYR A 157 -16.37 -14.51 -3.95
N PHE A 158 -16.26 -15.35 -2.91
CA PHE A 158 -15.12 -16.26 -2.77
C PHE A 158 -15.16 -17.46 -3.73
N ILE A 159 -16.33 -17.91 -4.19
CA ILE A 159 -16.44 -18.84 -5.32
C ILE A 159 -15.80 -18.23 -6.56
N THR A 160 -16.09 -16.95 -6.84
CA THR A 160 -15.52 -16.22 -7.98
C THR A 160 -14.00 -16.09 -7.85
N VAL A 161 -13.48 -15.81 -6.63
CA VAL A 161 -12.04 -15.80 -6.34
C VAL A 161 -11.39 -17.17 -6.60
N VAL A 162 -12.01 -18.26 -6.15
CA VAL A 162 -11.50 -19.62 -6.37
C VAL A 162 -11.50 -19.98 -7.86
N GLN A 163 -12.56 -19.62 -8.60
CA GLN A 163 -12.64 -19.84 -10.05
C GLN A 163 -11.58 -19.04 -10.82
N LEU A 164 -11.33 -17.78 -10.42
CA LEU A 164 -10.25 -16.97 -10.98
C LEU A 164 -8.89 -17.63 -10.73
N CYS A 165 -8.64 -18.10 -9.51
CA CYS A 165 -7.40 -18.80 -9.17
C CYS A 165 -7.24 -20.10 -9.97
N HIS A 166 -8.32 -20.85 -10.16
CA HIS A 166 -8.33 -22.05 -11.01
C HIS A 166 -7.95 -21.73 -12.46
N HIS A 167 -8.50 -20.63 -12.99
CA HIS A 167 -8.14 -20.13 -14.31
C HIS A 167 -6.65 -19.76 -14.39
N VAL A 168 -6.13 -19.05 -13.39
CA VAL A 168 -4.71 -18.66 -13.29
C VAL A 168 -3.78 -19.87 -13.27
N ILE A 169 -4.08 -20.90 -12.48
CA ILE A 169 -3.28 -22.14 -12.43
C ILE A 169 -3.36 -22.93 -13.73
N LYS A 170 -4.53 -22.98 -14.38
CA LYS A 170 -4.65 -23.62 -15.70
C LYS A 170 -3.81 -22.90 -16.76
N LEU A 171 -3.72 -21.57 -16.67
CA LEU A 171 -2.89 -20.77 -17.56
C LEU A 171 -1.40 -20.96 -17.29
N SER A 172 -0.96 -20.99 -16.03
CA SER A 172 0.46 -21.14 -15.67
C SER A 172 1.07 -22.47 -16.15
N ARG A 173 0.23 -23.47 -16.46
CA ARG A 173 0.62 -24.81 -16.91
C ARG A 173 0.54 -25.05 -18.41
N LYS A 174 -0.19 -24.22 -19.16
CA LYS A 174 -0.19 -24.31 -20.63
C LYS A 174 1.16 -23.74 -21.10
N THR A 175 2.03 -24.62 -21.59
CA THR A 175 3.41 -24.32 -22.01
C THR A 175 3.49 -23.17 -23.04
N ALA A 176 4.68 -22.56 -23.09
CA ALA A 176 5.07 -21.30 -23.76
C ALA A 176 4.61 -21.02 -25.21
N PHE A 177 3.88 -21.91 -25.87
CA PHE A 177 3.51 -21.78 -27.30
C PHE A 177 2.11 -21.20 -27.55
N GLY A 178 1.30 -20.95 -26.50
CA GLY A 178 -0.09 -20.48 -26.64
C GLY A 178 -0.36 -19.02 -26.23
N GLN A 179 0.65 -18.27 -25.79
CA GLN A 179 0.47 -16.97 -25.16
C GLN A 179 0.52 -15.81 -26.17
N TRP A 180 -0.54 -15.65 -26.97
CA TRP A 180 -0.78 -14.39 -27.70
C TRP A 180 -1.69 -13.49 -26.87
N ALA A 181 -1.13 -12.34 -26.46
CA ALA A 181 -1.68 -11.37 -25.51
C ALA A 181 -3.04 -10.75 -25.91
N SER A 182 -3.49 -10.91 -27.16
CA SER A 182 -4.73 -10.31 -27.65
C SER A 182 -6.00 -11.13 -27.36
N THR A 183 -5.89 -12.41 -26.97
CA THR A 183 -7.05 -13.31 -26.78
C THR A 183 -7.39 -13.59 -25.31
N MET A 184 -6.61 -13.04 -24.35
CA MET A 184 -6.64 -13.42 -22.93
C MET A 184 -7.20 -12.35 -21.98
N THR A 185 -7.60 -11.18 -22.47
CA THR A 185 -8.18 -10.09 -21.64
C THR A 185 -9.67 -10.29 -21.35
N THR A 186 -10.38 -10.99 -22.23
CA THR A 186 -11.83 -11.25 -22.14
C THR A 186 -12.24 -12.05 -20.90
N PRO A 187 -11.51 -13.13 -20.49
CA PRO A 187 -11.84 -13.86 -19.26
C PRO A 187 -11.70 -13.00 -17.99
N LEU A 188 -10.64 -12.19 -17.89
CA LEU A 188 -10.37 -11.38 -16.69
C LEU A 188 -11.43 -10.30 -16.45
N LYS A 189 -11.93 -9.67 -17.52
CA LYS A 189 -13.02 -8.67 -17.40
C LYS A 189 -14.29 -9.27 -16.82
N GLY A 190 -14.64 -10.51 -17.18
CA GLY A 190 -15.79 -11.21 -16.61
C GLY A 190 -15.66 -11.37 -15.10
N TYR A 191 -14.53 -11.92 -14.63
CA TYR A 191 -14.26 -12.06 -13.21
C TYR A 191 -14.25 -10.71 -12.47
N GLN A 192 -13.68 -9.67 -13.07
CA GLN A 192 -13.69 -8.33 -12.48
C GLN A 192 -15.12 -7.84 -12.24
N SER A 193 -15.98 -7.89 -13.26
CA SER A 193 -17.37 -7.45 -13.14
C SER A 193 -18.15 -8.26 -12.10
N ASP A 194 -17.95 -9.57 -12.05
CA ASP A 194 -18.61 -10.43 -11.06
C ASP A 194 -18.14 -10.10 -9.64
N LEU A 195 -16.83 -9.92 -9.42
CA LEU A 195 -16.28 -9.55 -8.11
C LEU A 195 -16.75 -8.16 -7.65
N GLU A 196 -16.78 -7.17 -8.55
CA GLU A 196 -17.30 -5.83 -8.25
C GLU A 196 -18.81 -5.86 -7.91
N LEU A 197 -19.59 -6.68 -8.62
CA LEU A 197 -21.02 -6.87 -8.36
C LEU A 197 -21.25 -7.46 -6.97
N TRP A 198 -20.54 -8.53 -6.62
CA TRP A 198 -20.67 -9.16 -5.30
C TRP A 198 -20.15 -8.25 -4.18
N ALA A 199 -19.06 -7.53 -4.41
CA ALA A 199 -18.53 -6.54 -3.49
C ALA A 199 -19.56 -5.43 -3.19
N ALA A 200 -20.24 -4.90 -4.22
CA ALA A 200 -21.29 -3.92 -4.06
C ALA A 200 -22.48 -4.46 -3.26
N ALA A 201 -22.93 -5.69 -3.55
CA ALA A 201 -24.01 -6.35 -2.81
C ALA A 201 -23.66 -6.59 -1.33
N ILE A 202 -22.41 -6.98 -1.03
CA ILE A 202 -21.92 -7.12 0.34
C ILE A 202 -21.91 -5.77 1.05
N LYS A 203 -21.37 -4.73 0.40
CA LYS A 203 -21.30 -3.37 0.94
C LYS A 203 -22.68 -2.82 1.31
N GLU A 204 -23.65 -2.96 0.43
CA GLU A 204 -25.02 -2.49 0.66
C GLU A 204 -25.66 -3.19 1.86
N GLU A 205 -25.57 -4.52 1.92
CA GLU A 205 -26.15 -5.31 3.00
C GLU A 205 -25.47 -5.03 4.35
N VAL A 206 -24.14 -4.90 4.39
CA VAL A 206 -23.41 -4.54 5.62
C VAL A 206 -23.82 -3.15 6.10
N ASN A 207 -23.87 -2.15 5.21
CA ASN A 207 -24.27 -0.79 5.56
C ASN A 207 -25.69 -0.76 6.13
N LEU A 208 -26.62 -1.48 5.51
CA LEU A 208 -28.01 -1.58 5.98
C LEU A 208 -28.08 -2.18 7.39
N LEU A 209 -27.39 -3.30 7.62
CA LEU A 209 -27.37 -3.96 8.93
C LEU A 209 -26.68 -3.12 10.00
N MET A 210 -25.65 -2.36 9.65
CA MET A 210 -24.98 -1.43 10.56
C MET A 210 -25.91 -0.29 11.00
N VAL A 211 -26.63 0.33 10.05
CA VAL A 211 -27.62 1.38 10.35
C VAL A 211 -28.72 0.83 11.27
N GLN A 212 -29.24 -0.36 10.97
CA GLN A 212 -30.24 -1.01 11.82
C GLN A 212 -29.70 -1.31 13.23
N GLN A 213 -28.46 -1.79 13.34
CA GLN A 213 -27.86 -2.07 14.64
C GLN A 213 -27.64 -0.80 15.47
N LEU A 214 -27.25 0.31 14.85
CA LEU A 214 -27.15 1.61 15.53
C LEU A 214 -28.52 2.10 16.03
N SER A 215 -29.58 1.91 15.27
CA SER A 215 -30.94 2.28 15.70
C SER A 215 -31.45 1.45 16.87
N LEU A 216 -31.21 0.13 16.86
CA LEU A 216 -31.61 -0.76 17.94
C LEU A 216 -30.78 -0.50 19.22
N GLU A 217 -29.47 -0.23 19.10
CA GLU A 217 -28.63 0.13 20.26
C GLU A 217 -29.04 1.49 20.87
N ALA A 218 -29.67 2.39 20.12
CA ALA A 218 -30.20 3.67 20.63
C ALA A 218 -31.55 3.53 21.35
N GLU A 219 -32.35 2.51 21.02
CA GLU A 219 -33.65 2.24 21.63
C GLU A 219 -33.57 1.28 22.84
N ASP A 220 -32.49 0.49 22.96
CA ASP A 220 -32.42 -0.64 23.88
C ASP A 220 -31.76 -0.30 25.23
N ASN A 221 -32.54 0.28 26.15
CA ASN A 221 -32.18 0.36 27.57
C ASN A 221 -33.25 -0.36 28.41
N SER A 222 -32.83 -1.42 29.11
CA SER A 222 -33.52 -2.19 30.17
C SER A 222 -34.20 -3.52 29.82
N TRP A 223 -35.00 -3.64 28.76
CA TRP A 223 -35.92 -4.81 28.62
C TRP A 223 -35.25 -6.09 28.10
N PHE A 224 -34.27 -5.99 27.19
CA PHE A 224 -33.67 -7.15 26.50
C PHE A 224 -32.70 -7.99 27.35
N ARG A 225 -32.30 -7.50 28.53
CA ARG A 225 -31.33 -8.18 29.42
C ARG A 225 -31.87 -9.48 30.03
N SER A 226 -33.18 -9.72 30.02
CA SER A 226 -33.82 -10.82 30.75
C SER A 226 -34.06 -12.12 29.95
N GLN A 227 -33.85 -12.15 28.63
CA GLN A 227 -34.41 -13.21 27.77
C GLN A 227 -33.43 -14.02 26.88
N VAL A 228 -32.10 -13.94 27.06
CA VAL A 228 -31.17 -14.57 26.08
C VAL A 228 -30.15 -15.53 26.70
N THR A 229 -30.57 -16.77 26.97
CA THR A 229 -29.69 -17.86 27.49
C THR A 229 -29.31 -18.90 26.42
N LYS A 230 -29.54 -18.65 25.12
CA LYS A 230 -29.17 -19.59 24.02
C LYS A 230 -28.30 -18.99 22.89
N ARG A 231 -27.77 -17.77 23.03
CA ARG A 231 -26.93 -17.06 22.02
C ARG A 231 -25.59 -16.52 22.54
N PHE A 232 -25.07 -17.09 23.63
CA PHE A 232 -24.03 -16.45 24.46
C PHE A 232 -22.65 -16.32 23.80
N GLU A 233 -22.21 -17.26 22.96
CA GLU A 233 -20.83 -17.28 22.45
C GLU A 233 -20.60 -16.28 21.29
N SER A 234 -21.46 -16.28 20.27
CA SER A 234 -21.33 -15.37 19.12
C SER A 234 -21.53 -13.89 19.51
N GLN A 235 -22.37 -13.60 20.51
CA GLN A 235 -22.56 -12.22 21.00
C GLN A 235 -21.40 -11.73 21.87
N SER A 236 -20.80 -12.60 22.69
CA SER A 236 -19.62 -12.27 23.49
C SER A 236 -18.42 -11.94 22.61
N TYR A 237 -18.17 -12.75 21.57
CA TYR A 237 -17.09 -12.50 20.61
C TYR A 237 -17.28 -11.22 19.79
N ALA A 238 -18.49 -10.99 19.26
CA ALA A 238 -18.79 -9.76 18.53
C ALA A 238 -18.56 -8.50 19.38
N ARG A 239 -18.83 -8.56 20.69
CA ARG A 239 -18.53 -7.47 21.63
C ARG A 239 -17.04 -7.27 21.81
N LYS A 240 -16.25 -8.34 21.95
CA LYS A 240 -14.78 -8.25 22.05
C LYS A 240 -14.15 -7.66 20.79
N LEU A 241 -14.59 -8.09 19.60
CA LEU A 241 -14.11 -7.55 18.33
C LEU A 241 -14.46 -6.07 18.16
N LYS A 242 -15.69 -5.65 18.54
CA LYS A 242 -16.11 -4.25 18.52
C LYS A 242 -15.30 -3.39 19.50
N ALA A 243 -15.02 -3.91 20.70
CA ALA A 243 -14.20 -3.22 21.70
C ALA A 243 -12.75 -3.05 21.23
N ARG A 244 -12.15 -4.12 20.71
CA ARG A 244 -10.83 -4.09 20.09
C ARG A 244 -10.76 -3.04 18.97
N GLN A 245 -11.71 -3.06 18.05
CA GLN A 245 -11.74 -2.10 16.96
C GLN A 245 -11.86 -0.65 17.46
N ARG A 246 -12.71 -0.42 18.48
CA ARG A 246 -12.87 0.90 19.09
C ARG A 246 -11.56 1.42 19.68
N VAL A 247 -10.78 0.57 20.34
CA VAL A 247 -9.46 0.93 20.87
C VAL A 247 -8.49 1.28 19.73
N LEU A 248 -8.42 0.44 18.70
CA LEU A 248 -7.57 0.66 17.54
C LEU A 248 -7.93 1.97 16.80
N ASP A 249 -9.22 2.24 16.60
CA ASP A 249 -9.73 3.45 15.95
C ASP A 249 -9.50 4.70 16.81
N ALA A 250 -9.56 4.56 18.14
CA ALA A 250 -9.25 5.65 19.04
C ALA A 250 -7.76 6.03 19.01
N CYS A 251 -6.86 5.07 18.76
CA CYS A 251 -5.45 5.36 18.49
C CYS A 251 -5.27 6.08 17.15
N SER A 252 -5.78 5.52 16.05
CA SER A 252 -5.73 6.14 14.73
C SER A 252 -6.70 5.49 13.75
N THR A 253 -7.30 6.30 12.89
CA THR A 253 -8.07 5.87 11.71
C THR A 253 -7.34 6.16 10.40
N TYR A 254 -6.10 6.66 10.47
CA TYR A 254 -5.30 6.99 9.30
C TYR A 254 -4.82 5.74 8.56
N ASP A 255 -4.99 5.71 7.24
CA ASP A 255 -4.57 4.59 6.39
C ASP A 255 -3.08 4.69 6.07
N TYR A 256 -2.25 4.29 7.04
CA TYR A 256 -0.79 4.27 6.91
C TYR A 256 -0.30 3.29 5.83
N GLU A 257 -1.11 2.29 5.46
CA GLU A 257 -0.72 1.30 4.45
C GLU A 257 -0.74 1.87 3.05
N GLN A 258 -1.66 2.79 2.74
CA GLN A 258 -1.70 3.44 1.42
C GLN A 258 -0.38 4.15 1.10
N ASP A 259 0.20 4.83 2.09
CA ASP A 259 1.45 5.55 1.89
C ASP A 259 2.63 4.60 1.66
N TRP A 260 2.69 3.50 2.42
CA TRP A 260 3.68 2.45 2.18
C TRP A 260 3.49 1.81 0.80
N LYS A 261 2.26 1.42 0.42
CA LYS A 261 1.95 0.83 -0.91
C LYS A 261 2.43 1.74 -2.03
N ARG A 262 2.14 3.05 -1.95
CA ARG A 262 2.57 4.03 -2.96
C ARG A 262 4.09 4.08 -3.09
N ILE A 263 4.81 4.21 -1.98
CA ILE A 263 6.27 4.30 -2.00
C ILE A 263 6.89 2.99 -2.47
N ARG A 264 6.33 1.86 -2.05
CA ARG A 264 6.83 0.53 -2.37
C ARG A 264 6.74 0.22 -3.86
N LYS A 265 5.75 0.77 -4.58
CA LYS A 265 5.58 0.69 -6.04
C LYS A 265 6.70 1.39 -6.82
N LEU A 266 7.38 2.37 -6.21
CA LEU A 266 8.42 3.15 -6.89
C LEU A 266 9.71 2.39 -7.16
N GLY A 267 9.96 1.26 -6.48
CA GLY A 267 11.11 0.42 -6.79
C GLY A 267 11.56 -0.55 -5.70
N THR A 268 12.63 -1.26 -6.01
CA THR A 268 13.33 -2.21 -5.14
C THR A 268 14.75 -1.72 -4.85
N THR A 269 15.44 -2.34 -3.89
CA THR A 269 16.84 -2.04 -3.59
C THR A 269 17.60 -3.31 -3.24
N THR A 270 18.85 -3.41 -3.68
CA THR A 270 19.79 -4.49 -3.29
C THR A 270 20.65 -4.09 -2.09
N MET A 271 20.61 -2.82 -1.67
CA MET A 271 21.39 -2.27 -0.56
C MET A 271 21.16 -3.03 0.76
N LEU A 272 19.97 -3.57 0.98
CA LEU A 272 19.65 -4.32 2.20
C LEU A 272 20.43 -5.64 2.29
N GLU A 273 20.76 -6.26 1.16
CA GLU A 273 21.49 -7.53 1.11
C GLU A 273 22.99 -7.33 1.36
N THR A 274 23.52 -6.18 0.96
CA THR A 274 24.96 -5.89 1.02
C THR A 274 25.37 -5.09 2.26
N SER A 275 24.44 -4.40 2.91
CA SER A 275 24.73 -3.53 4.05
C SER A 275 24.96 -4.33 5.35
N ALA A 276 26.22 -4.38 5.79
CA ALA A 276 26.58 -4.93 7.09
C ALA A 276 25.93 -4.17 8.27
N VAL A 277 25.73 -2.85 8.14
CA VAL A 277 25.07 -2.03 9.18
C VAL A 277 23.60 -2.46 9.32
N TYR A 278 22.90 -2.63 8.20
CA TYR A 278 21.53 -3.11 8.21
C TYR A 278 21.45 -4.55 8.74
N ALA A 279 22.33 -5.45 8.30
CA ALA A 279 22.35 -6.83 8.78
C ALA A 279 22.58 -6.90 10.31
N ASN A 280 23.50 -6.12 10.85
CA ASN A 280 23.74 -6.01 12.29
C ASN A 280 22.51 -5.43 13.04
N TRP A 281 21.92 -4.38 12.48
CA TRP A 281 20.67 -3.82 13.01
C TRP A 281 19.48 -4.77 12.85
N LYS A 282 19.45 -5.70 11.89
CA LYS A 282 18.38 -6.69 11.75
C LYS A 282 18.57 -7.88 12.69
N ALA A 283 19.79 -8.39 12.83
CA ALA A 283 20.09 -9.68 13.46
C ALA A 283 19.71 -9.81 14.94
N GLN A 284 19.40 -8.71 15.66
CA GLN A 284 18.92 -8.68 17.06
C GLN A 284 19.79 -9.39 18.11
N GLN A 285 20.89 -10.03 17.71
CA GLN A 285 21.79 -10.78 18.58
C GLN A 285 22.99 -9.90 18.95
N SER A 286 22.87 -9.17 20.06
CA SER A 286 24.04 -8.60 20.73
C SER A 286 24.46 -9.53 21.87
N PRO A 287 25.77 -9.81 22.06
CA PRO A 287 26.29 -10.57 23.20
C PRO A 287 25.94 -9.96 24.58
N GLN A 288 25.51 -8.68 24.60
CA GLN A 288 25.20 -7.90 25.81
C GLN A 288 23.69 -7.84 26.13
N GLY A 289 22.86 -8.65 25.46
CA GLY A 289 21.40 -8.65 25.61
C GLY A 289 20.67 -7.77 24.60
N LEU A 290 19.36 -8.00 24.43
CA LEU A 290 18.51 -7.25 23.49
C LEU A 290 18.15 -5.86 24.09
N GLN A 291 18.79 -4.81 23.59
CA GLN A 291 18.49 -3.40 23.92
C GLN A 291 17.80 -2.67 22.77
N SER A 292 17.06 -1.60 23.09
CA SER A 292 16.52 -0.66 22.11
C SER A 292 17.66 0.02 21.32
N ARG A 293 17.44 0.23 20.02
CA ARG A 293 18.45 0.76 19.10
C ARG A 293 17.83 1.51 17.93
N THR A 294 18.61 2.39 17.34
CA THR A 294 18.12 3.32 16.31
C THR A 294 19.01 3.27 15.07
N LEU A 295 18.44 2.97 13.91
CA LEU A 295 19.10 3.06 12.62
C LEU A 295 18.71 4.36 11.92
N VAL A 296 19.67 5.24 11.70
CA VAL A 296 19.47 6.51 11.02
C VAL A 296 19.87 6.37 9.55
N CYS A 297 18.88 6.29 8.67
CA CYS A 297 19.05 6.23 7.23
C CYS A 297 19.25 7.66 6.69
N SER A 298 20.49 8.02 6.37
CA SER A 298 20.88 9.38 5.97
C SER A 298 21.19 9.45 4.48
N GLY A 299 20.71 10.48 3.79
CA GLY A 299 21.01 10.66 2.38
C GLY A 299 20.41 11.93 1.78
N LYS A 300 20.94 12.35 0.64
CA LYS A 300 20.51 13.56 -0.07
C LYS A 300 19.10 13.48 -0.67
N LEU A 301 18.62 14.59 -1.21
CA LEU A 301 17.34 14.66 -1.91
C LEU A 301 17.30 13.64 -3.06
N GLY A 302 16.20 12.89 -3.22
CA GLY A 302 16.07 11.96 -4.34
C GLY A 302 16.96 10.71 -4.29
N SER A 303 17.67 10.45 -3.19
CA SER A 303 18.58 9.30 -3.05
C SER A 303 17.90 7.95 -2.81
N GLY A 304 16.56 7.89 -2.79
CA GLY A 304 15.83 6.62 -2.62
C GLY A 304 15.56 6.17 -1.18
N LYS A 305 15.83 7.00 -0.16
CA LYS A 305 15.58 6.67 1.27
C LYS A 305 14.20 6.06 1.54
N SER A 306 13.13 6.70 1.08
CA SER A 306 11.76 6.22 1.29
C SER A 306 11.54 4.83 0.68
N VAL A 307 12.09 4.59 -0.52
CA VAL A 307 12.03 3.28 -1.19
C VAL A 307 12.82 2.23 -0.40
N ILE A 308 14.02 2.57 0.10
CA ILE A 308 14.82 1.69 0.96
C ILE A 308 14.04 1.30 2.21
N LEU A 309 13.47 2.26 2.94
CA LEU A 309 12.67 2.00 4.14
C LEU A 309 11.42 1.16 3.83
N ALA A 310 10.74 1.41 2.71
CA ALA A 310 9.60 0.59 2.29
C ALA A 310 9.99 -0.87 1.97
N ASN A 311 11.20 -1.09 1.42
CA ASN A 311 11.75 -2.43 1.20
C ASN A 311 12.19 -3.09 2.52
N MET A 312 12.65 -2.33 3.52
CA MET A 312 12.94 -2.87 4.86
C MET A 312 11.69 -3.48 5.50
N VAL A 313 10.52 -2.88 5.31
CA VAL A 313 9.25 -3.44 5.81
C VAL A 313 8.99 -4.84 5.22
N ASP A 314 9.21 -5.02 3.91
CA ASP A 314 9.09 -6.33 3.25
C ASP A 314 10.11 -7.33 3.82
N ASP A 315 11.39 -6.94 3.87
CA ASP A 315 12.49 -7.81 4.31
C ASP A 315 12.35 -8.27 5.77
N LEU A 316 11.82 -7.40 6.64
CA LEU A 316 11.54 -7.73 8.04
C LEU A 316 10.34 -8.69 8.18
N ASN A 317 9.35 -8.63 7.30
CA ASN A 317 8.21 -9.56 7.30
C ASN A 317 8.57 -10.94 6.71
N LEU A 318 9.60 -11.01 5.87
CA LEU A 318 10.12 -12.27 5.31
C LEU A 318 10.93 -13.11 6.31
N ASP A 319 11.48 -12.51 7.36
CA ASP A 319 12.29 -13.23 8.35
C ASP A 319 11.43 -14.28 9.07
N VAL A 320 11.84 -15.55 9.09
CA VAL A 320 11.04 -16.71 9.54
C VAL A 320 11.18 -16.98 11.04
N GLY A 321 12.09 -16.29 11.75
CA GLY A 321 12.43 -16.52 13.15
C GLY A 321 11.41 -16.00 14.20
N ARG A 322 11.89 -15.63 15.40
CA ARG A 322 11.09 -14.96 16.44
C ARG A 322 10.78 -13.54 15.95
N LYS A 323 9.58 -13.34 15.40
CA LYS A 323 9.27 -12.13 14.62
C LYS A 323 8.72 -11.00 15.50
N PRO A 324 9.48 -9.93 15.78
CA PRO A 324 8.92 -8.73 16.43
C PRO A 324 7.74 -8.17 15.63
N VAL A 325 6.89 -7.35 16.27
CA VAL A 325 5.88 -6.59 15.50
C VAL A 325 6.60 -5.56 14.64
N VAL A 326 6.40 -5.61 13.33
CA VAL A 326 6.88 -4.60 12.40
C VAL A 326 5.77 -3.57 12.21
N ALA A 327 5.97 -2.37 12.75
CA ALA A 327 5.10 -1.23 12.51
C ALA A 327 5.83 -0.17 11.69
N TYR A 328 5.09 0.56 10.87
CA TYR A 328 5.68 1.56 9.99
C TYR A 328 4.78 2.77 9.80
N PHE A 329 5.39 3.91 9.49
CA PHE A 329 4.67 5.13 9.13
C PHE A 329 5.51 5.96 8.16
N PHE A 330 4.87 6.48 7.12
CA PHE A 330 5.53 7.30 6.10
C PHE A 330 4.85 8.67 6.07
N CYS A 331 5.51 9.68 6.67
CA CYS A 331 4.98 11.03 6.76
C CYS A 331 4.80 11.67 5.38
N GLN A 332 3.61 12.22 5.13
CA GLN A 332 3.27 12.84 3.84
C GLN A 332 3.25 14.35 3.94
N HIS A 333 4.16 14.98 3.20
CA HIS A 333 4.29 16.44 3.09
C HIS A 333 3.04 17.16 2.56
N ASP A 334 2.14 16.45 1.89
CA ASP A 334 0.91 16.99 1.29
C ASP A 334 -0.34 16.65 2.12
N SER A 335 -0.17 16.16 3.36
CA SER A 335 -1.26 15.84 4.29
C SER A 335 -0.94 16.36 5.69
N THR A 336 -1.64 17.41 6.13
CA THR A 336 -1.51 17.94 7.50
C THR A 336 -1.87 16.90 8.55
N GLN A 337 -2.84 16.04 8.26
CA GLN A 337 -3.20 14.92 9.13
C GLN A 337 -2.03 13.94 9.29
N SER A 338 -1.29 13.63 8.23
CA SER A 338 -0.14 12.71 8.26
C SER A 338 1.01 13.25 9.11
N LEU A 339 1.22 14.58 9.10
CA LEU A 339 2.30 15.24 9.83
C LEU A 339 2.00 15.46 11.33
N ALA A 340 0.77 15.23 11.77
CA ALA A 340 0.37 15.43 13.16
C ALA A 340 0.96 14.34 14.08
N PRO A 341 1.57 14.69 15.24
CA PRO A 341 2.18 13.71 16.16
C PRO A 341 1.22 12.60 16.59
N LYS A 342 -0.02 12.98 16.89
CA LYS A 342 -1.12 12.06 17.22
C LYS A 342 -1.33 10.99 16.15
N THR A 343 -1.29 11.36 14.87
CA THR A 343 -1.46 10.41 13.76
C THR A 343 -0.27 9.45 13.67
N VAL A 344 0.96 9.95 13.79
CA VAL A 344 2.17 9.13 13.73
C VAL A 344 2.18 8.10 14.86
N ILE A 345 2.11 8.58 16.10
CA ILE A 345 2.17 7.72 17.30
C ILE A 345 0.95 6.81 17.38
N GLY A 346 -0.24 7.33 17.09
CA GLY A 346 -1.48 6.56 17.07
C GLY A 346 -1.48 5.44 16.04
N SER A 347 -0.91 5.66 14.85
CA SER A 347 -0.83 4.63 13.81
C SER A 347 0.20 3.54 14.13
N LEU A 348 1.32 3.91 14.77
CA LEU A 348 2.30 2.96 15.28
C LEU A 348 1.72 2.12 16.43
N ALA A 349 1.04 2.78 17.38
CA ALA A 349 0.34 2.11 18.48
C ALA A 349 -0.75 1.16 17.98
N ARG A 350 -1.55 1.59 16.99
CA ARG A 350 -2.56 0.74 16.34
C ARG A 350 -1.93 -0.55 15.80
N GLN A 351 -0.80 -0.46 15.10
CA GLN A 351 -0.10 -1.64 14.56
C GLN A 351 0.47 -2.54 15.65
N LEU A 352 1.00 -1.98 16.74
CA LEU A 352 1.45 -2.76 17.89
C LEU A 352 0.31 -3.55 18.54
N LEU A 353 -0.81 -2.87 18.76
CA LEU A 353 -1.95 -3.47 19.43
C LEU A 353 -2.65 -4.51 18.55
N GLN A 354 -2.55 -4.45 17.22
CA GLN A 354 -3.14 -5.45 16.32
C GLN A 354 -2.66 -6.90 16.59
N SER A 355 -1.48 -7.12 17.19
CA SER A 355 -1.03 -8.48 17.55
C SER A 355 -1.52 -8.95 18.92
N GLU A 356 -2.05 -8.06 19.74
CA GLU A 356 -2.48 -8.39 21.10
C GLU A 356 -3.88 -9.00 21.14
N ASN A 357 -4.14 -9.81 22.16
CA ASN A 357 -5.40 -10.54 22.32
C ASN A 357 -6.22 -10.12 23.54
N ASP A 358 -5.63 -9.38 24.50
CA ASP A 358 -6.31 -9.01 25.75
C ASP A 358 -6.70 -7.51 25.77
N PHE A 359 -7.84 -7.21 25.15
CA PHE A 359 -8.41 -5.86 25.07
C PHE A 359 -9.52 -5.59 26.08
N ASP A 360 -9.89 -6.57 26.90
CA ASP A 360 -10.93 -6.37 27.92
C ASP A 360 -10.47 -5.27 28.91
N VAL A 361 -9.16 -5.22 29.21
CA VAL A 361 -8.50 -4.16 30.00
C VAL A 361 -8.43 -2.83 29.24
N ALA A 362 -8.16 -2.85 27.93
CA ALA A 362 -8.07 -1.66 27.10
C ALA A 362 -9.40 -0.90 26.96
N ARG A 363 -10.53 -1.63 26.99
CA ARG A 363 -11.87 -1.04 26.94
C ARG A 363 -12.13 -0.16 28.16
N ASP A 364 -11.75 -0.62 29.34
CA ASP A 364 -12.00 0.09 30.59
C ASP A 364 -11.13 1.35 30.67
N PHE A 365 -9.93 1.32 30.08
CA PHE A 365 -9.07 2.49 29.91
C PHE A 365 -9.68 3.56 28.96
N LEU A 366 -10.39 3.13 27.90
CA LEU A 366 -10.95 4.03 26.90
C LEU A 366 -12.19 4.79 27.38
N GLY A 367 -13.01 4.16 28.22
CA GLY A 367 -14.31 4.67 28.62
C GLY A 367 -15.19 5.03 27.41
N ASP A 368 -15.69 6.27 27.38
CA ASP A 368 -16.53 6.79 26.29
C ASP A 368 -15.78 7.52 25.16
N LYS A 369 -14.45 7.63 25.25
CA LYS A 369 -13.66 8.39 24.27
C LYS A 369 -13.72 7.75 22.88
N ARG A 370 -13.71 8.63 21.86
CA ARG A 370 -13.66 8.26 20.43
C ARG A 370 -12.25 8.38 19.84
N SER A 371 -11.37 9.11 20.50
CA SER A 371 -10.00 9.35 20.07
C SER A 371 -9.12 9.62 21.28
N LEU A 372 -7.87 9.17 21.23
CA LEU A 372 -6.87 9.33 22.28
C LEU A 372 -5.82 10.37 21.87
N GLU A 373 -5.40 11.20 22.82
CA GLU A 373 -4.23 12.07 22.66
C GLU A 373 -2.92 11.30 22.83
N VAL A 374 -1.79 11.90 22.44
CA VAL A 374 -0.48 11.24 22.44
C VAL A 374 -0.13 10.64 23.81
N ASP A 375 -0.30 11.40 24.90
CA ASP A 375 0.00 10.92 26.26
C ASP A 375 -0.91 9.78 26.72
N GLU A 376 -2.15 9.77 26.24
CA GLU A 376 -3.12 8.72 26.53
C GLU A 376 -2.79 7.44 25.77
N ILE A 377 -2.32 7.57 24.53
CA ILE A 377 -1.80 6.44 23.73
C ILE A 377 -0.57 5.85 24.41
N LEU A 378 0.37 6.69 24.87
CA LEU A 378 1.56 6.21 25.59
C LEU A 378 1.18 5.51 26.90
N SER A 379 0.22 6.07 27.66
CA SER A 379 -0.32 5.44 28.86
C SER A 379 -0.99 4.09 28.57
N LEU A 380 -1.75 3.99 27.48
CA LEU A 380 -2.36 2.74 27.02
C LEU A 380 -1.29 1.69 26.69
N LEU A 381 -0.25 2.07 25.92
CA LEU A 381 0.85 1.16 25.59
C LEU A 381 1.59 0.68 26.85
N LYS A 382 1.84 1.58 27.81
CA LYS A 382 2.45 1.25 29.12
C LYS A 382 1.64 0.22 29.90
N HIS A 383 0.31 0.26 29.77
CA HIS A 383 -0.58 -0.65 30.48
C HIS A 383 -0.73 -2.01 29.80
N LEU A 384 -0.73 -2.04 28.46
CA LEU A 384 -1.01 -3.27 27.69
C LEU A 384 0.24 -4.05 27.31
N LEU A 385 1.38 -3.39 27.09
CA LEU A 385 2.57 -4.05 26.57
C LEU A 385 3.51 -4.51 27.70
N PRO A 386 3.96 -5.77 27.68
CA PRO A 386 4.97 -6.23 28.63
C PRO A 386 6.35 -5.61 28.32
N THR A 387 7.19 -5.41 29.33
CA THR A 387 8.52 -4.78 29.18
C THR A 387 9.47 -5.50 28.21
N GLN A 388 9.26 -6.81 28.03
CA GLN A 388 10.03 -7.67 27.14
C GLN A 388 9.42 -7.80 25.73
N PHE A 389 8.40 -7.00 25.43
CA PHE A 389 7.82 -6.91 24.11
C PHE A 389 8.85 -6.39 23.09
N GLU A 390 8.86 -6.98 21.90
CA GLU A 390 9.83 -6.70 20.85
C GLU A 390 9.13 -6.14 19.62
N ALA A 391 9.55 -4.96 19.19
CA ALA A 391 8.98 -4.27 18.05
C ALA A 391 10.06 -3.66 17.15
N VAL A 392 9.71 -3.48 15.88
CA VAL A 392 10.50 -2.75 14.90
C VAL A 392 9.63 -1.63 14.34
N PHE A 393 10.12 -0.39 14.44
CA PHE A 393 9.47 0.77 13.85
C PHE A 393 10.25 1.27 12.65
N ILE A 394 9.59 1.46 11.51
CA ILE A 394 10.14 2.12 10.32
C ILE A 394 9.41 3.44 10.11
N LEU A 395 10.11 4.56 10.28
CA LEU A 395 9.54 5.91 10.16
C LEU A 395 10.26 6.72 9.08
N ASP A 396 9.53 7.06 8.01
CA ASP A 396 10.06 7.88 6.91
C ASP A 396 9.48 9.29 6.95
N GLY A 397 10.29 10.28 6.56
CA GLY A 397 9.79 11.62 6.29
C GLY A 397 9.53 12.47 7.53
N LEU A 398 10.10 12.12 8.69
CA LEU A 398 9.97 12.91 9.93
C LEU A 398 10.40 14.38 9.74
N MET A 399 11.33 14.63 8.80
CA MET A 399 11.79 15.98 8.43
C MET A 399 10.74 16.82 7.66
N HIS A 400 9.55 16.26 7.38
CA HIS A 400 8.40 17.00 6.85
C HIS A 400 7.56 17.63 7.95
N CYS A 401 7.63 17.11 9.17
CA CYS A 401 7.02 17.72 10.34
C CYS A 401 7.75 19.02 10.71
N ASP A 402 6.99 20.00 11.20
CA ASP A 402 7.58 21.16 11.86
C ASP A 402 8.34 20.76 13.14
N ALA A 403 9.11 21.68 13.69
CA ALA A 403 10.00 21.40 14.82
C ALA A 403 9.26 20.96 16.08
N GLU A 404 8.08 21.54 16.36
CA GLU A 404 7.29 21.21 17.55
C GLU A 404 6.70 19.81 17.45
N ALA A 405 6.03 19.51 16.33
CA ALA A 405 5.48 18.18 16.06
C ALA A 405 6.58 17.12 16.07
N ARG A 406 7.73 17.41 15.47
CA ARG A 406 8.88 16.50 15.43
C ARG A 406 9.43 16.23 16.82
N GLN A 407 9.54 17.24 17.69
CA GLN A 407 10.00 17.05 19.05
C GLN A 407 9.03 16.15 19.83
N VAL A 408 7.72 16.36 19.72
CA VAL A 408 6.71 15.49 20.36
C VAL A 408 6.88 14.04 19.90
N ILE A 409 6.99 13.80 18.59
CA ILE A 409 7.17 12.45 18.03
C ILE A 409 8.44 11.79 18.59
N LEU A 410 9.58 12.50 18.58
CA LEU A 410 10.84 11.94 19.05
C LEU A 410 10.83 11.65 20.56
N THR A 411 10.22 12.51 21.37
CA THR A 411 10.03 12.27 22.82
C THR A 411 9.14 11.03 23.04
N SER A 412 8.04 10.90 22.32
CA SER A 412 7.17 9.72 22.40
C SER A 412 7.89 8.44 21.98
N LEU A 413 8.71 8.48 20.92
CA LEU A 413 9.51 7.33 20.50
C LEU A 413 10.53 6.94 21.56
N GLN A 414 11.17 7.91 22.22
CA GLN A 414 12.09 7.65 23.33
C GLN A 414 11.37 6.98 24.52
N GLU A 415 10.17 7.45 24.87
CA GLU A 415 9.36 6.80 25.90
C GLU A 415 9.02 5.35 25.55
N ILE A 416 8.71 5.07 24.28
CA ILE A 416 8.45 3.71 23.81
C ILE A 416 9.75 2.87 23.85
N GLN A 417 10.91 3.42 23.49
CA GLN A 417 12.21 2.74 23.62
C GLN A 417 12.56 2.36 25.07
N ASN A 418 12.08 3.15 26.04
CA ASN A 418 12.24 2.88 27.46
C ASN A 418 11.22 1.87 28.00
N LEU A 419 10.06 1.73 27.33
CA LEU A 419 8.99 0.81 27.72
C LEU A 419 9.21 -0.61 27.19
N ILE A 420 9.58 -0.73 25.91
CA ILE A 420 9.71 -2.00 25.18
C ILE A 420 11.08 -2.09 24.48
N LYS A 421 11.44 -3.29 24.01
CA LYS A 421 12.62 -3.47 23.16
C LYS A 421 12.30 -3.02 21.73
N LEU A 422 12.64 -1.78 21.42
CA LEU A 422 12.34 -1.16 20.14
C LEU A 422 13.58 -1.04 19.25
N SER A 423 13.54 -1.69 18.08
CA SER A 423 14.45 -1.38 16.97
C SER A 423 13.79 -0.33 16.08
N LEU A 424 14.25 0.91 16.16
CA LEU A 424 13.73 2.04 15.39
C LEU A 424 14.60 2.26 14.15
N CYS A 425 14.01 2.53 12.99
CA CYS A 425 14.67 3.09 11.83
C CYS A 425 13.99 4.40 11.43
N VAL A 426 14.78 5.46 11.26
CA VAL A 426 14.30 6.78 10.83
C VAL A 426 15.06 7.23 9.59
N SER A 427 14.37 7.86 8.64
CA SER A 427 15.04 8.54 7.53
C SER A 427 15.30 10.01 7.83
N VAL A 428 16.51 10.47 7.50
CA VAL A 428 16.95 11.85 7.72
C VAL A 428 17.66 12.40 6.50
N ARG A 429 17.61 13.72 6.37
CA ARG A 429 18.46 14.47 5.45
C ARG A 429 19.56 15.11 6.28
N PRO A 430 20.84 14.95 5.89
CA PRO A 430 21.95 15.52 6.64
C PRO A 430 21.95 17.06 6.66
N GLU A 431 21.17 17.69 5.79
CA GLU A 431 21.02 19.14 5.70
C GLU A 431 19.59 19.59 6.06
N PRO A 432 19.42 20.56 6.99
CA PRO A 432 20.46 21.28 7.74
C PRO A 432 21.03 20.47 8.93
N ALA A 433 22.19 20.89 9.44
CA ALA A 433 23.01 20.21 10.46
C ALA A 433 22.25 19.88 11.77
N ASP A 434 21.20 20.62 12.10
CA ASP A 434 20.39 20.43 13.32
C ASP A 434 19.57 19.13 13.30
N SER A 435 19.28 18.61 12.10
CA SER A 435 18.44 17.41 11.91
C SER A 435 19.00 16.16 12.62
N LEU A 436 20.33 16.05 12.72
CA LEU A 436 20.99 14.94 13.41
C LEU A 436 21.10 15.17 14.93
N GLN A 437 21.08 16.43 15.37
CA GLN A 437 21.20 16.75 16.79
C GLN A 437 19.95 16.35 17.57
N GLU A 438 18.77 16.59 16.99
CA GLU A 438 17.49 16.24 17.62
C GLU A 438 17.32 14.73 17.83
N LEU A 439 17.97 13.91 17.00
CA LEU A 439 17.93 12.46 17.14
C LEU A 439 18.73 11.96 18.34
N LYS A 440 19.66 12.74 18.92
CA LYS A 440 20.57 12.30 20.00
C LYS A 440 19.87 11.70 21.23
N GLN A 441 18.60 12.02 21.46
CA GLN A 441 17.82 11.46 22.55
C GLN A 441 17.42 9.98 22.35
N LEU A 442 17.48 9.46 21.11
CA LEU A 442 17.14 8.08 20.78
C LEU A 442 18.30 7.11 21.11
N SER A 443 17.97 5.91 21.56
CA SER A 443 18.93 4.92 22.07
C SER A 443 19.82 4.30 20.96
N ASN A 444 21.09 4.02 21.29
CA ASN A 444 22.04 3.19 20.53
C ASN A 444 22.00 3.42 19.01
N GLN A 445 22.44 4.60 18.57
CA GLN A 445 22.36 5.02 17.16
C GLN A 445 23.42 4.37 16.28
N GLN A 446 22.97 3.90 15.12
CA GLN A 446 23.80 3.44 14.00
C GLN A 446 23.40 4.23 12.75
N PHE A 447 24.37 4.57 11.91
CA PHE A 447 24.13 5.36 10.70
C PHE A 447 24.22 4.48 9.46
N LEU A 448 23.18 4.52 8.63
CA LEU A 448 23.13 3.90 7.31
C LEU A 448 23.22 5.02 6.26
N PRO A 449 24.41 5.32 5.73
CA PRO A 449 24.56 6.30 4.65
C PRO A 449 24.03 5.72 3.34
N VAL A 450 23.11 6.44 2.70
CA VAL A 450 22.63 6.19 1.34
C VAL A 450 23.47 7.07 0.40
N GLU A 451 24.74 6.70 0.26
CA GLU A 451 25.70 7.37 -0.62
C GLU A 451 25.71 6.68 -1.98
N ASP A 452 25.65 7.49 -3.04
CA ASP A 452 25.79 7.15 -4.47
C ASP A 452 25.61 5.66 -4.77
N ASN A 453 24.41 5.14 -4.48
CA ASN A 453 24.02 3.73 -4.64
C ASN A 453 23.94 3.37 -6.13
N LYS A 454 25.09 3.47 -6.80
CA LYS A 454 25.29 3.40 -8.23
C LYS A 454 24.79 2.08 -8.81
N PRO A 455 25.00 0.92 -8.16
CA PRO A 455 24.45 -0.34 -8.67
C PRO A 455 22.92 -0.30 -8.79
N ASP A 456 22.21 0.15 -7.75
CA ASP A 456 20.74 0.24 -7.79
C ASP A 456 20.26 1.34 -8.76
N ILE A 457 20.99 2.46 -8.87
CA ILE A 457 20.66 3.54 -9.84
C ILE A 457 20.82 3.04 -11.28
N ASP A 458 21.91 2.33 -11.59
CA ASP A 458 22.16 1.78 -12.91
C ASP A 458 21.12 0.70 -13.25
N ALA A 459 20.78 -0.16 -12.29
CA ALA A 459 19.70 -1.13 -12.44
C ALA A 459 18.34 -0.44 -12.69
N PHE A 460 18.05 0.63 -11.95
CA PHE A 460 16.85 1.44 -12.14
C PHE A 460 16.80 2.08 -13.53
N ILE A 461 17.88 2.72 -13.99
CA ILE A 461 17.95 3.34 -15.31
C ILE A 461 17.69 2.30 -16.41
N ASN A 462 18.33 1.13 -16.32
CA ASN A 462 18.14 0.06 -17.30
C ASN A 462 16.69 -0.42 -17.35
N ALA A 463 16.11 -0.75 -16.18
CA ALA A 463 14.75 -1.25 -16.10
C ALA A 463 13.72 -0.22 -16.59
N GLU A 464 13.94 1.06 -16.28
CA GLU A 464 13.03 2.14 -16.66
C GLU A 464 13.11 2.45 -18.16
N LEU A 465 14.32 2.43 -18.75
CA LEU A 465 14.49 2.56 -20.20
C LEU A 465 13.85 1.39 -20.96
N GLU A 466 14.07 0.15 -20.49
CA GLU A 466 13.43 -1.05 -21.05
C GLU A 466 11.90 -0.94 -20.99
N ARG A 467 11.35 -0.51 -19.84
CA ARG A 467 9.91 -0.26 -19.68
C ARG A 467 9.37 0.79 -20.66
N CYS A 468 10.11 1.87 -20.87
CA CYS A 468 9.71 2.93 -21.81
C CYS A 468 9.76 2.45 -23.27
N LEU A 469 10.72 1.61 -23.64
CA LEU A 469 10.80 0.97 -24.95
C LEU A 469 9.64 -0.03 -25.16
N GLU A 470 9.40 -0.93 -24.20
CA GLU A 470 8.31 -1.92 -24.26
C GLU A 470 6.93 -1.28 -24.39
N SER A 471 6.72 -0.16 -23.69
CA SER A 471 5.46 0.58 -23.73
C SER A 471 5.29 1.45 -24.97
N GLY A 472 6.32 1.58 -25.81
CA GLY A 472 6.35 2.49 -26.96
C GLY A 472 6.37 3.97 -26.58
N LYS A 473 6.60 4.31 -25.30
CA LYS A 473 6.78 5.69 -24.84
C LYS A 473 8.11 6.28 -25.32
N LEU A 474 9.14 5.44 -25.40
CA LEU A 474 10.44 5.80 -25.95
C LEU A 474 10.62 5.06 -27.27
N VAL A 475 10.88 5.81 -28.33
CA VAL A 475 11.14 5.27 -29.67
C VAL A 475 12.52 5.76 -30.10
N ILE A 476 13.41 4.82 -30.37
CA ILE A 476 14.80 5.10 -30.77
C ILE A 476 15.04 4.41 -32.11
N ASN A 477 15.59 5.14 -33.08
CA ASN A 477 15.90 4.61 -34.40
C ASN A 477 17.31 4.02 -34.46
N ASP A 478 18.28 4.65 -33.80
CA ASP A 478 19.66 4.18 -33.67
C ASP A 478 19.84 3.40 -32.36
N PRO A 479 20.00 2.05 -32.40
CA PRO A 479 20.18 1.26 -31.19
C PRO A 479 21.41 1.63 -30.37
N ALA A 480 22.43 2.29 -30.93
CA ALA A 480 23.59 2.74 -30.16
C ALA A 480 23.24 3.87 -29.16
N LEU A 481 22.23 4.68 -29.48
CA LEU A 481 21.80 5.81 -28.65
C LEU A 481 21.33 5.37 -27.26
N ILE A 482 20.80 4.15 -27.09
CA ILE A 482 20.37 3.66 -25.77
C ILE A 482 21.55 3.54 -24.80
N LEU A 483 22.73 3.17 -25.32
CA LEU A 483 23.95 3.06 -24.53
C LEU A 483 24.47 4.46 -24.16
N GLU A 484 24.45 5.40 -25.12
CA GLU A 484 24.79 6.81 -24.88
C GLU A 484 23.89 7.43 -23.79
N ILE A 485 22.59 7.17 -23.84
CA ILE A 485 21.62 7.63 -22.84
C ILE A 485 21.95 7.02 -21.47
N ARG A 486 22.11 5.69 -21.40
CA ARG A 486 22.40 4.98 -20.16
C ARG A 486 23.66 5.54 -19.47
N ASP A 487 24.75 5.69 -20.22
CA ASP A 487 26.02 6.16 -19.68
C ASP A 487 25.91 7.61 -19.20
N SER A 488 25.27 8.47 -20.00
CA SER A 488 25.05 9.88 -19.66
C SER A 488 24.20 10.04 -18.39
N LEU A 489 23.13 9.26 -18.25
CA LEU A 489 22.26 9.28 -17.07
C LEU A 489 22.95 8.71 -15.84
N SER A 490 23.69 7.61 -15.98
CA SER A 490 24.45 6.99 -14.88
C SER A 490 25.51 7.94 -14.29
N GLN A 491 26.18 8.71 -15.15
CA GLN A 491 27.15 9.71 -14.73
C GLN A 491 26.49 10.97 -14.15
N GLY A 492 25.39 11.42 -14.76
CA GLY A 492 24.66 12.63 -14.35
C GLY A 492 23.82 12.48 -13.09
N ALA A 493 23.35 11.26 -12.76
CA ALA A 493 22.44 11.03 -11.65
C ALA A 493 23.02 11.45 -10.29
N GLN A 494 24.35 11.37 -10.12
CA GLN A 494 25.06 11.75 -8.89
C GLN A 494 24.28 11.32 -7.65
N GLY A 495 23.95 10.03 -7.53
CA GLY A 495 23.23 9.48 -6.38
C GLY A 495 21.74 9.84 -6.26
N MET A 496 21.09 10.37 -7.30
CA MET A 496 19.68 10.78 -7.28
C MET A 496 18.83 9.99 -8.29
N PHE A 497 18.04 9.03 -7.80
CA PHE A 497 17.04 8.29 -8.59
C PHE A 497 16.01 9.21 -9.22
N LEU A 498 15.52 10.18 -8.45
CA LEU A 498 14.51 11.14 -8.91
C LEU A 498 15.00 11.96 -10.12
N TRP A 499 16.28 12.31 -10.14
CA TRP A 499 16.86 13.03 -11.27
C TRP A 499 16.85 12.14 -12.52
N ALA A 500 17.32 10.88 -12.40
CA ALA A 500 17.33 9.94 -13.51
C ALA A 500 15.92 9.68 -14.06
N ALA A 501 14.94 9.45 -13.19
CA ALA A 501 13.54 9.22 -13.58
C ALA A 501 12.97 10.39 -14.40
N LEU A 502 13.18 11.62 -13.93
CA LEU A 502 12.68 12.82 -14.60
C LEU A 502 13.36 13.07 -15.96
N GLN A 503 14.64 12.71 -16.08
CA GLN A 503 15.35 12.81 -17.36
C GLN A 503 14.88 11.77 -18.36
N ILE A 504 14.62 10.52 -17.93
CA ILE A 504 14.06 9.49 -18.80
C ILE A 504 12.70 9.95 -19.33
N GLU A 505 11.82 10.46 -18.47
CA GLU A 505 10.53 11.00 -18.89
C GLU A 505 10.69 12.21 -19.83
N ALA A 506 11.69 13.08 -19.61
CA ALA A 506 11.98 14.19 -20.52
C ALA A 506 12.46 13.70 -21.89
N LEU A 507 13.31 12.67 -21.95
CA LEU A 507 13.80 12.06 -23.19
C LEU A 507 12.67 11.37 -23.97
N CYS A 508 11.69 10.79 -23.28
CA CYS A 508 10.50 10.21 -23.93
C CYS A 508 9.64 11.24 -24.67
N LEU A 509 9.83 12.54 -24.42
CA LEU A 509 9.12 13.61 -25.13
C LEU A 509 9.85 14.10 -26.38
N GLU A 510 11.11 13.71 -26.57
CA GLU A 510 11.91 14.12 -27.72
C GLU A 510 11.49 13.34 -28.97
N ARG A 511 11.48 14.03 -30.13
CA ARG A 511 10.89 13.50 -31.37
C ARG A 511 11.90 12.85 -32.29
N THR A 512 13.18 13.20 -32.15
CA THR A 512 14.24 12.69 -33.01
C THR A 512 15.45 12.27 -32.18
N ASP A 513 16.20 11.30 -32.69
CA ASP A 513 17.48 10.85 -32.11
C ASP A 513 18.48 12.02 -31.98
N ALA A 514 18.38 13.04 -32.84
CA ALA A 514 19.20 14.25 -32.75
C ALA A 514 18.83 15.12 -31.53
N ASP A 515 17.53 15.35 -31.31
CA ASP A 515 17.03 16.09 -30.15
C ASP A 515 17.39 15.36 -28.84
N MET A 516 17.31 14.02 -28.84
CA MET A 516 17.75 13.20 -27.70
C MET A 516 19.24 13.37 -27.41
N ARG A 517 20.10 13.36 -28.43
CA ARG A 517 21.55 13.60 -28.27
C ARG A 517 21.84 15.00 -27.73
N GLU A 518 21.13 16.01 -28.20
CA GLU A 518 21.24 17.37 -27.66
C GLU A 518 20.79 17.44 -26.19
N ALA A 519 19.71 16.75 -25.85
CA ALA A 519 19.20 16.69 -24.49
C ALA A 519 20.19 16.01 -23.52
N ILE A 520 20.79 14.89 -23.90
CA ILE A 520 21.82 14.23 -23.06
C ILE A 520 23.14 15.00 -23.00
N ALA A 521 23.47 15.79 -24.03
CA ALA A 521 24.64 16.68 -24.00
C ALA A 521 24.45 17.90 -23.08
N SER A 522 23.20 18.31 -22.82
CA SER A 522 22.85 19.51 -22.06
C SER A 522 22.09 19.23 -20.76
N LEU A 523 22.43 18.10 -20.10
CA LEU A 523 21.73 17.65 -18.89
C LEU A 523 21.86 18.66 -17.73
N PRO A 524 20.74 19.08 -17.11
CA PRO A 524 20.77 19.95 -15.94
C PRO A 524 21.47 19.27 -14.76
N ARG A 525 22.39 20.00 -14.13
CA ARG A 525 23.22 19.48 -13.02
C ARG A 525 22.47 19.23 -11.72
N ASP A 526 21.35 19.92 -11.50
CA ASP A 526 20.57 19.81 -10.28
C ASP A 526 19.06 19.73 -10.55
N LEU A 527 18.32 19.28 -9.53
CA LEU A 527 16.87 19.13 -9.60
C LEU A 527 16.15 20.47 -9.85
N SER A 528 16.65 21.60 -9.35
CA SER A 528 16.01 22.90 -9.53
C SER A 528 16.05 23.36 -11.00
N ALA A 529 17.20 23.18 -11.65
CA ALA A 529 17.36 23.44 -13.07
C ALA A 529 16.47 22.50 -13.90
N LEU A 530 16.41 21.21 -13.54
CA LEU A 530 15.55 20.23 -14.20
C LEU A 530 14.07 20.58 -14.07
N TYR A 531 13.58 20.91 -12.87
CA TYR A 531 12.20 21.35 -12.67
C TYR A 531 11.86 22.60 -13.49
N THR A 532 12.76 23.58 -13.53
CA THR A 532 12.58 24.80 -14.32
C THR A 532 12.53 24.49 -15.82
N MET A 533 13.38 23.59 -16.29
CA MET A 533 13.39 23.14 -17.67
C MET A 533 12.06 22.47 -18.03
N ILE A 534 11.57 21.55 -17.21
CA ILE A 534 10.29 20.85 -17.44
C ILE A 534 9.13 21.84 -17.47
N LEU A 535 9.06 22.77 -16.51
CA LEU A 535 8.03 23.83 -16.49
C LEU A 535 8.07 24.71 -17.75
N LYS A 536 9.26 25.09 -18.22
CA LYS A 536 9.42 25.92 -19.43
C LYS A 536 9.02 25.19 -20.70
N LYS A 537 9.49 23.95 -20.90
CA LYS A 537 9.14 23.12 -22.07
C LYS A 537 7.64 22.91 -22.16
N SER A 538 7.00 22.62 -21.03
CA SER A 538 5.57 22.34 -20.96
C SER A 538 4.66 23.57 -21.05
N ARG A 539 5.19 24.81 -20.91
CA ARG A 539 4.44 26.04 -21.22
C ARG A 539 4.16 26.22 -22.72
N LEU A 540 4.90 25.54 -23.59
CA LEU A 540 4.75 25.69 -25.04
C LEU A 540 3.47 25.02 -25.57
N SER A 541 2.82 24.15 -24.79
CA SER A 541 1.61 23.44 -25.19
C SER A 541 0.32 24.10 -24.68
N ASP A 542 0.23 24.48 -23.40
CA ASP A 542 -0.97 25.11 -22.82
C ASP A 542 -0.68 25.85 -21.50
N VAL A 543 -0.41 27.16 -21.60
CA VAL A 543 -0.02 28.00 -20.45
C VAL A 543 -1.16 28.13 -19.43
N THR A 544 -2.41 28.15 -19.88
CA THR A 544 -3.55 28.48 -19.01
C THR A 544 -3.89 27.33 -18.09
N TYR A 545 -3.95 26.09 -18.58
CA TYR A 545 -4.21 24.94 -17.72
C TYR A 545 -3.02 24.62 -16.81
N GLN A 546 -1.78 24.74 -17.31
CA GLN A 546 -0.60 24.48 -16.49
C GLN A 546 -0.60 25.34 -15.21
N SER A 547 -0.82 26.65 -15.31
CA SER A 547 -0.83 27.52 -14.12
C SER A 547 -1.93 27.11 -13.14
N LYS A 548 -3.16 26.92 -13.63
CA LYS A 548 -4.30 26.54 -12.79
C LYS A 548 -4.07 25.22 -12.06
N ILE A 549 -3.54 24.21 -12.74
CA ILE A 549 -3.24 22.91 -12.13
C ILE A 549 -2.19 23.06 -11.03
N LEU A 550 -1.08 23.75 -11.32
CA LEU A 550 0.00 23.92 -10.34
C LEU A 550 -0.46 24.75 -9.13
N ASP A 551 -1.29 25.77 -9.35
CA ASP A 551 -1.90 26.56 -8.28
C ASP A 551 -2.81 25.69 -7.39
N LEU A 552 -3.72 24.92 -7.99
CA LEU A 552 -4.62 24.00 -7.27
C LEU A 552 -3.83 22.96 -6.47
N VAL A 553 -2.80 22.34 -7.06
CA VAL A 553 -1.93 21.37 -6.36
C VAL A 553 -1.13 22.04 -5.23
N ALA A 554 -0.72 23.30 -5.39
CA ALA A 554 0.02 24.01 -4.36
C ALA A 554 -0.86 24.38 -3.15
N ILE A 555 -2.10 24.81 -3.38
CA ILE A 555 -3.00 25.32 -2.33
C ILE A 555 -3.88 24.25 -1.70
N ALA A 556 -4.13 23.13 -2.38
CA ALA A 556 -5.02 22.10 -1.86
C ALA A 556 -4.51 21.54 -0.52
N CYS A 557 -5.44 21.40 0.45
CA CYS A 557 -5.13 20.87 1.78
C CYS A 557 -4.86 19.35 1.79
N ARG A 558 -5.31 18.67 0.73
CA ARG A 558 -5.03 17.26 0.44
C ARG A 558 -4.87 17.08 -1.07
N PRO A 559 -4.24 15.99 -1.53
CA PRO A 559 -4.26 15.61 -2.93
C PRO A 559 -5.68 15.53 -3.48
N LEU A 560 -5.87 16.10 -4.67
CA LEU A 560 -7.14 16.06 -5.39
C LEU A 560 -7.17 14.83 -6.28
N THR A 561 -8.33 14.17 -6.39
CA THR A 561 -8.53 13.13 -7.39
C THR A 561 -8.55 13.71 -8.81
N THR A 562 -8.32 12.87 -9.81
CA THR A 562 -8.44 13.27 -11.22
C THR A 562 -9.81 13.86 -11.55
N GLU A 563 -10.89 13.29 -11.02
CA GLU A 563 -12.24 13.82 -11.21
C GLU A 563 -12.46 15.15 -10.46
N GLU A 564 -11.96 15.29 -9.23
CA GLU A 564 -12.02 16.58 -8.51
C GLU A 564 -11.26 17.69 -9.26
N MET A 565 -10.07 17.39 -9.79
CA MET A 565 -9.30 18.33 -10.60
C MET A 565 -10.02 18.65 -11.91
N ARG A 566 -10.60 17.64 -12.57
CA ARG A 566 -11.38 17.81 -13.81
C ARG A 566 -12.54 18.78 -13.59
N GLU A 567 -13.29 18.62 -12.50
CA GLU A 567 -14.36 19.54 -12.15
C GLU A 567 -13.81 20.94 -11.81
N ALA A 568 -12.78 21.03 -10.97
CA ALA A 568 -12.18 22.31 -10.58
C ALA A 568 -11.68 23.14 -11.78
N LEU A 569 -11.12 22.48 -12.80
CA LEU A 569 -10.65 23.13 -14.02
C LEU A 569 -11.77 23.51 -15.01
N SER A 570 -12.95 22.90 -14.86
CA SER A 570 -14.12 23.13 -15.72
C SER A 570 -15.02 24.26 -15.21
N VAL A 571 -14.81 24.71 -13.96
CA VAL A 571 -15.54 25.83 -13.35
C VAL A 571 -14.92 27.17 -13.74
N VAL A 572 -15.76 28.13 -14.11
CA VAL A 572 -15.39 29.53 -14.28
C VAL A 572 -15.76 30.29 -12.99
N PRO A 573 -14.80 30.93 -12.31
CA PRO A 573 -15.10 31.72 -11.12
C PRO A 573 -16.20 32.74 -11.40
N TRP A 574 -17.12 32.92 -10.46
CA TRP A 574 -18.24 33.88 -10.49
C TRP A 574 -19.40 33.53 -11.43
N GLU A 575 -19.32 32.45 -12.21
CA GLU A 575 -20.48 31.93 -12.93
C GLU A 575 -21.32 31.02 -12.04
N THR A 576 -22.62 31.30 -11.94
CA THR A 576 -23.56 30.55 -11.09
C THR A 576 -24.29 29.42 -11.82
N THR A 577 -24.17 29.36 -13.14
CA THR A 577 -24.79 28.34 -14.00
C THR A 577 -23.75 27.29 -14.40
N TRP A 578 -24.00 26.04 -14.06
CA TRP A 578 -23.18 24.92 -14.52
C TRP A 578 -23.51 24.57 -15.98
N ASP A 579 -22.49 24.53 -16.84
CA ASP A 579 -22.59 24.10 -18.23
C ASP A 579 -21.81 22.79 -18.42
N PRO A 580 -22.50 21.63 -18.55
CA PRO A 580 -21.86 20.34 -18.78
C PRO A 580 -20.95 20.31 -20.01
N ALA A 581 -21.16 21.17 -21.01
CA ALA A 581 -20.33 21.23 -22.21
C ALA A 581 -18.92 21.77 -21.94
N ARG A 582 -18.70 22.45 -20.81
CA ARG A 582 -17.37 22.96 -20.39
C ARG A 582 -16.55 21.93 -19.64
N ARG A 583 -17.13 20.77 -19.32
CA ARG A 583 -16.42 19.71 -18.62
C ARG A 583 -15.27 19.23 -19.50
N LEU A 584 -14.05 19.27 -18.96
CA LEU A 584 -12.86 18.76 -19.64
C LEU A 584 -13.08 17.34 -20.15
N ASN A 585 -12.73 17.06 -21.41
CA ASN A 585 -12.91 15.73 -21.98
C ASN A 585 -11.87 14.73 -21.45
N ASP A 586 -10.59 15.11 -21.50
CA ASP A 586 -9.47 14.26 -21.09
C ASP A 586 -8.58 14.97 -20.06
N ILE A 587 -8.79 14.63 -18.79
CA ILE A 587 -7.98 15.16 -17.69
C ILE A 587 -6.53 14.66 -17.76
N HIS A 588 -6.27 13.45 -18.26
CA HIS A 588 -4.93 12.90 -18.30
C HIS A 588 -4.07 13.61 -19.35
N ALA A 589 -4.62 13.88 -20.54
CA ALA A 589 -3.96 14.71 -21.53
C ALA A 589 -3.70 16.13 -21.00
N THR A 590 -4.67 16.71 -20.28
CA THR A 590 -4.54 18.06 -19.70
C THR A 590 -3.44 18.13 -18.63
N LEU A 591 -3.33 17.11 -17.77
CA LEU A 591 -2.25 17.01 -16.77
C LEU A 591 -0.85 16.92 -17.41
N GLY A 592 -0.76 16.44 -18.66
CA GLY A 592 0.48 16.43 -19.45
C GLY A 592 1.10 17.82 -19.63
N CYS A 593 0.32 18.90 -19.51
CA CYS A 593 0.82 20.27 -19.55
C CYS A 593 1.73 20.65 -18.37
N CYS A 594 1.81 19.81 -17.33
CA CYS A 594 2.76 19.97 -16.22
C CYS A 594 4.04 19.12 -16.41
N GLY A 595 4.17 18.42 -17.54
CA GLY A 595 5.25 17.47 -17.79
C GLY A 595 5.29 16.35 -16.74
N SER A 596 6.48 15.87 -16.42
CA SER A 596 6.72 14.80 -15.45
C SER A 596 6.74 15.26 -13.98
N LEU A 597 6.26 16.48 -13.69
CA LEU A 597 6.24 17.03 -12.33
C LEU A 597 5.07 16.56 -11.48
N LEU A 598 4.03 16.06 -12.13
CA LEU A 598 2.85 15.50 -11.48
C LEU A 598 2.77 14.01 -11.77
N THR A 599 2.23 13.28 -10.80
CA THR A 599 1.97 11.85 -10.88
C THR A 599 0.53 11.59 -10.47
N VAL A 600 -0.09 10.59 -11.08
CA VAL A 600 -1.42 10.11 -10.68
C VAL A 600 -1.23 8.77 -9.98
N ASP A 601 -1.66 8.70 -8.73
CA ASP A 601 -1.63 7.47 -7.95
C ASP A 601 -2.60 6.44 -8.55
N GLU A 602 -2.10 5.26 -8.90
CA GLU A 602 -2.90 4.24 -9.60
C GLU A 602 -4.06 3.67 -8.77
N GLU A 603 -3.97 3.72 -7.44
CA GLU A 603 -4.96 3.12 -6.55
C GLU A 603 -6.06 4.12 -6.19
N SER A 604 -5.66 5.30 -5.71
CA SER A 604 -6.54 6.38 -5.26
C SER A 604 -6.95 7.36 -6.37
N SER A 605 -6.30 7.31 -7.54
CA SER A 605 -6.48 8.31 -8.62
C SER A 605 -6.20 9.74 -8.17
N SER A 606 -5.38 9.92 -7.12
CA SER A 606 -4.99 11.23 -6.60
C SER A 606 -3.82 11.82 -7.37
N ILE A 607 -3.90 13.10 -7.69
CA ILE A 607 -2.83 13.88 -8.34
C ILE A 607 -1.88 14.41 -7.26
N ARG A 608 -0.59 14.14 -7.43
CA ARG A 608 0.46 14.57 -6.51
C ARG A 608 1.66 15.11 -7.28
N VAL A 609 2.43 15.98 -6.63
CA VAL A 609 3.76 16.31 -7.14
C VAL A 609 4.66 15.08 -7.06
N VAL A 610 5.51 14.87 -8.07
CA VAL A 610 6.48 13.76 -8.12
C VAL A 610 7.39 13.75 -6.88
N HIS A 611 7.66 14.92 -6.31
CA HIS A 611 8.38 15.07 -5.07
C HIS A 611 8.10 16.45 -4.43
N HIS A 612 8.08 16.52 -3.09
CA HIS A 612 7.73 17.75 -2.35
C HIS A 612 8.57 18.99 -2.68
N SER A 613 9.81 18.80 -3.15
CA SER A 613 10.69 19.89 -3.56
C SER A 613 10.14 20.67 -4.75
N VAL A 614 9.31 20.05 -5.59
CA VAL A 614 8.63 20.72 -6.70
C VAL A 614 7.71 21.81 -6.15
N LYS A 615 6.94 21.52 -5.10
CA LYS A 615 6.06 22.49 -4.44
C LYS A 615 6.84 23.71 -3.94
N LYS A 616 8.07 23.53 -3.45
CA LYS A 616 8.95 24.64 -3.04
C LYS A 616 9.32 25.56 -4.20
N ILE A 617 9.42 25.05 -5.43
CA ILE A 617 9.71 25.85 -6.62
C ILE A 617 8.46 26.53 -7.15
N ILE A 618 7.32 25.82 -7.15
CA ILE A 618 6.02 26.39 -7.55
C ILE A 618 5.65 27.57 -6.65
N ILE A 619 5.81 27.43 -5.33
CA ILE A 619 5.43 28.44 -4.33
C ILE A 619 6.46 29.56 -4.20
N ARG A 620 7.71 29.36 -4.67
CA ARG A 620 8.73 30.42 -4.57
C ARG A 620 8.25 31.64 -5.35
N PRO A 621 8.17 32.82 -4.71
CA PRO A 621 7.78 34.03 -5.41
C PRO A 621 8.76 34.22 -6.55
N HIS A 622 8.24 34.29 -7.78
CA HIS A 622 9.02 34.82 -8.89
C HIS A 622 9.38 36.23 -8.45
N ARG A 623 10.62 36.44 -7.97
CA ARG A 623 11.20 37.78 -7.90
C ARG A 623 11.13 38.29 -9.33
N ARG A 624 10.09 39.08 -9.64
CA ARG A 624 10.02 39.86 -10.86
C ARG A 624 11.34 40.61 -10.90
N ARG A 625 12.24 40.23 -11.81
CA ARG A 625 13.36 41.09 -12.15
C ARG A 625 12.71 42.36 -12.67
N ALA A 626 12.83 43.43 -11.88
CA ALA A 626 12.44 44.77 -12.27
C ALA A 626 13.27 45.21 -13.48
#